data_AF-A0A4U0XBN9-F1
#
_entry.id   AF-A0A4U0XBN9-F1
#
_cell.length_a   1.000
_cell.length_b   1.000
_cell.length_c   1.000
_cell.angle_alpha   90.00
_cell.angle_beta   90.00
_cell.angle_gamma   90.00
#
_symmetry.space_group_name_H-M   'P 1'
#
loop_
_entity.id
_entity.type
_entity.pdbx_description
1 polymer ?
#
loop_
_entity_poly.entity_id
_entity_poly.type
_entity_poly.pdbx_seq_one_letter_code
_entity_poly.pdbx_strand_id
1 'polypeptide(L)'
;MDTAASPGVFQRATETCLYLRSSLPLELRNPLVAIVCGSGLGGLVETIHPEPRVETAYASIPNFPQSTVTNAAGGLNPGYSVGDIVVLNDHLNLAGLVGVHPLRGPNANDFGVRFPPLSDAYDLELRRRAHQAWRELGHDKQKRRLHEGVYAFLRDKSGMPVLAFSLVTNSAVLEPVARGNDAAIQGMSKAELDEYLGRGKASHEEVLEAGREAAKDMQELVKRIVSDMYEA
;
A
#
# COMPACT_ATOMS: atom_id res chain seq x y z
N MET A 1 -2.40 35.31 29.23
CA MET A 1 -3.40 35.02 28.17
C MET A 1 -2.62 34.83 26.89
N ASP A 2 -2.47 33.57 26.47
CA ASP A 2 -2.31 33.13 25.07
C ASP A 2 -1.92 31.65 25.09
N THR A 3 -2.93 30.79 25.23
CA THR A 3 -2.84 29.39 24.83
C THR A 3 -3.59 29.29 23.52
N ALA A 4 -2.99 29.78 22.43
CA ALA A 4 -3.48 29.46 21.10
C ALA A 4 -3.40 27.93 20.97
N ALA A 5 -4.55 27.26 21.04
CA ALA A 5 -4.65 25.83 20.84
C ALA A 5 -4.00 25.49 19.49
N SER A 6 -3.15 24.46 19.46
CA SER A 6 -2.54 24.01 18.21
C SER A 6 -3.62 23.83 17.14
N PRO A 7 -3.41 24.34 15.91
CA PRO A 7 -4.43 24.31 14.87
C PRO A 7 -4.93 22.88 14.65
N GLY A 8 -6.25 22.71 14.51
CA GLY A 8 -6.88 21.40 14.33
C GLY A 8 -6.36 20.66 13.10
N VAL A 9 -6.55 19.33 13.05
CA VAL A 9 -6.07 18.51 11.91
C VAL A 9 -6.63 18.98 10.56
N PHE A 10 -7.90 19.43 10.54
CA PHE A 10 -8.53 19.99 9.33
C PHE A 10 -7.88 21.29 8.87
N GLN A 11 -7.58 22.19 9.80
CA GLN A 11 -6.90 23.45 9.50
C GLN A 11 -5.51 23.20 8.91
N ARG A 12 -4.72 22.31 9.54
CA ARG A 12 -3.38 21.96 9.03
C ARG A 12 -3.44 21.34 7.63
N ALA A 13 -4.41 20.46 7.37
CA ALA A 13 -4.62 19.87 6.04
C ALA A 13 -5.04 20.92 5.00
N THR A 14 -5.86 21.90 5.41
CA THR A 14 -6.26 23.02 4.56
C THR A 14 -5.07 23.90 4.20
N GLU A 15 -4.21 24.23 5.16
CA GLU A 15 -2.97 24.97 4.93
C GLU A 15 -2.04 24.24 3.95
N THR A 16 -1.86 22.92 4.11
CA THR A 16 -1.12 22.06 3.17
C THR A 16 -1.73 22.12 1.77
N CYS A 17 -3.05 22.00 1.65
CA CYS A 17 -3.76 22.03 0.37
C CYS A 17 -3.58 23.38 -0.34
N LEU A 18 -3.76 24.49 0.39
CA LEU A 18 -3.59 25.83 -0.15
C LEU A 18 -2.16 26.09 -0.61
N TYR A 19 -1.17 25.65 0.18
CA TYR A 19 0.24 25.73 -0.21
C TYR A 19 0.49 25.01 -1.53
N LEU A 20 0.09 23.74 -1.65
CA LEU A 20 0.27 22.95 -2.87
C LEU A 20 -0.47 23.57 -4.07
N ARG A 21 -1.72 24.02 -3.90
CA ARG A 21 -2.47 24.66 -4.99
C ARG A 21 -1.83 25.96 -5.46
N SER A 22 -1.19 26.70 -4.57
CA SER A 22 -0.50 27.96 -4.91
C SER A 22 0.73 27.73 -5.78
N SER A 23 1.43 26.60 -5.60
CA SER A 23 2.63 26.24 -6.34
C SER A 23 2.35 25.47 -7.64
N LEU A 24 1.10 25.04 -7.88
CA LEU A 24 0.72 24.26 -9.05
C LEU A 24 0.23 25.14 -10.22
N PRO A 25 0.60 24.81 -11.47
CA PRO A 25 -0.03 25.32 -12.70
C PRO A 25 -1.55 25.11 -12.70
N LEU A 26 -2.28 25.95 -13.43
CA LEU A 26 -3.75 25.92 -13.42
C LEU A 26 -4.30 24.53 -13.81
N GLU A 27 -3.67 23.85 -14.77
CA GLU A 27 -4.08 22.53 -15.23
C GLU A 27 -3.94 21.43 -14.14
N LEU A 28 -3.06 21.63 -13.16
CA LEU A 28 -2.74 20.64 -12.12
C LEU A 28 -3.40 20.93 -10.77
N ARG A 29 -4.18 22.01 -10.64
CA ARG A 29 -4.77 22.43 -9.35
C ARG A 29 -5.94 21.57 -8.86
N ASN A 30 -6.45 20.67 -9.69
CA ASN A 30 -7.60 19.83 -9.37
C ASN A 30 -7.35 18.36 -9.76
N PRO A 31 -6.41 17.68 -9.09
CA PRO A 31 -6.18 16.25 -9.34
C PRO A 31 -7.41 15.44 -8.95
N LEU A 32 -7.84 14.54 -9.83
CA LEU A 32 -9.00 13.68 -9.60
C LEU A 32 -8.62 12.32 -9.01
N VAL A 33 -7.36 11.90 -9.20
CA VAL A 33 -6.83 10.62 -8.73
C VAL A 33 -5.56 10.87 -7.93
N ALA A 34 -5.45 10.21 -6.78
CA ALA A 34 -4.22 10.13 -6.00
C ALA A 34 -3.70 8.69 -6.05
N ILE A 35 -2.40 8.53 -6.33
CA ILE A 35 -1.72 7.23 -6.36
C ILE A 35 -0.65 7.25 -5.27
N VAL A 36 -0.69 6.27 -4.36
CA VAL A 36 0.30 6.12 -3.29
C VAL A 36 1.13 4.87 -3.58
N CYS A 37 2.42 5.06 -3.83
CA CYS A 37 3.32 3.96 -4.17
C CYS A 37 3.98 3.36 -2.92
N GLY A 38 3.90 2.03 -2.78
CA GLY A 38 4.69 1.27 -1.80
C GLY A 38 6.16 1.12 -2.21
N SER A 39 6.91 0.37 -1.41
CA SER A 39 8.33 0.08 -1.71
C SER A 39 8.47 -0.67 -3.03
N GLY A 40 9.44 -0.26 -3.86
CA GLY A 40 9.68 -0.85 -5.19
C GLY A 40 8.78 -0.33 -6.31
N LEU A 41 7.72 0.44 -6.01
CA LEU A 41 6.78 0.97 -7.01
C LEU A 41 7.03 2.44 -7.40
N GLY A 42 8.18 3.01 -7.00
CA GLY A 42 8.53 4.41 -7.29
C GLY A 42 8.58 4.73 -8.79
N GLY A 43 8.90 3.75 -9.64
CA GLY A 43 8.94 3.90 -11.09
C GLY A 43 7.59 4.27 -11.74
N LEU A 44 6.46 4.16 -11.03
CA LEU A 44 5.17 4.68 -11.50
C LEU A 44 5.24 6.16 -11.89
N VAL A 45 6.12 6.93 -11.24
CA VAL A 45 6.31 8.36 -11.56
C VAL A 45 6.85 8.57 -12.99
N GLU A 46 7.52 7.57 -13.58
CA GLU A 46 8.05 7.63 -14.95
C GLU A 46 6.94 7.46 -16.00
N THR A 47 5.77 6.95 -15.59
CA THR A 47 4.60 6.79 -16.47
C THR A 47 3.75 8.06 -16.58
N ILE A 48 3.98 9.04 -15.70
CA ILE A 48 3.27 10.33 -15.69
C ILE A 48 3.73 11.13 -16.90
N HIS A 49 2.78 11.80 -17.57
CA HIS A 49 3.07 12.66 -18.72
C HIS A 49 4.18 13.68 -18.37
N PRO A 50 5.19 13.87 -19.22
CA PRO A 50 6.38 14.64 -18.85
C PRO A 50 6.09 16.12 -18.58
N GLU A 51 5.11 16.72 -19.27
CA GLU A 51 4.70 18.11 -19.07
C GLU A 51 3.19 18.32 -19.27
N PRO A 52 2.49 19.08 -18.42
CA PRO A 52 2.99 19.74 -17.21
C PRO A 52 3.23 18.73 -16.07
N ARG A 53 4.41 18.81 -15.43
CA ARG A 53 4.78 18.00 -14.26
C ARG A 53 5.36 18.87 -13.16
N VAL A 54 4.95 18.63 -11.91
CA VAL A 54 5.50 19.32 -10.74
C VAL A 54 5.92 18.30 -9.71
N GLU A 55 7.15 18.45 -9.22
CA GLU A 55 7.70 17.66 -8.13
C GLU A 55 7.90 18.54 -6.91
N THR A 56 7.50 18.06 -5.74
CA THR A 56 7.64 18.80 -4.48
C THR A 56 8.13 17.85 -3.40
N ALA A 57 9.27 18.19 -2.79
CA ALA A 57 9.82 17.41 -1.71
C ALA A 57 8.90 17.46 -0.48
N TYR A 58 8.63 16.32 0.16
CA TYR A 58 7.76 16.29 1.36
C TYR A 58 8.21 17.24 2.46
N ALA A 59 9.52 17.43 2.63
CA ALA A 59 10.08 18.34 3.63
C ALA A 59 9.74 19.83 3.38
N SER A 60 9.41 20.22 2.15
CA SER A 60 9.00 21.60 1.83
C SER A 60 7.48 21.81 1.91
N ILE A 61 6.71 20.75 2.17
CA ILE A 61 5.26 20.85 2.28
C ILE A 61 4.90 21.06 3.76
N PRO A 62 4.22 22.16 4.13
CA PRO A 62 3.85 22.43 5.51
C PRO A 62 2.92 21.33 6.03
N ASN A 63 3.10 20.94 7.30
CA ASN A 63 2.34 19.90 7.99
C ASN A 63 2.46 18.48 7.40
N PHE A 64 3.30 18.26 6.38
CA PHE A 64 3.44 16.96 5.73
C PHE A 64 4.46 16.08 6.45
N PRO A 65 4.16 14.79 6.68
CA PRO A 65 5.09 13.89 7.34
C PRO A 65 6.26 13.50 6.42
N GLN A 66 7.44 13.27 7.00
CA GLN A 66 8.54 12.64 6.28
C GLN A 66 8.31 11.12 6.18
N SER A 67 8.51 10.55 4.99
CA SER A 67 8.43 9.11 4.78
C SER A 67 9.74 8.45 5.25
N THR A 68 9.67 7.65 6.32
CA THR A 68 10.82 6.91 6.86
C THR A 68 10.60 5.40 6.86
N VAL A 69 9.52 4.92 6.22
CA VAL A 69 9.04 3.54 6.38
C VAL A 69 8.90 2.86 5.02
N THR A 70 9.36 1.61 4.95
CA THR A 70 9.12 0.70 3.83
C THR A 70 7.86 -0.12 4.12
N ASN A 71 7.02 -0.34 3.12
CA ASN A 71 5.88 -1.25 3.23
C ASN A 71 6.15 -2.44 2.32
N ALA A 72 6.22 -3.64 2.90
CA ALA A 72 6.38 -4.91 2.19
C ALA A 72 5.28 -5.86 2.65
N ALA A 73 4.74 -6.64 1.72
CA ALA A 73 3.64 -7.56 1.98
C ALA A 73 4.00 -9.00 1.59
N GLY A 74 3.78 -9.92 2.52
CA GLY A 74 3.97 -11.36 2.30
C GLY A 74 2.66 -12.07 1.97
N GLY A 75 2.72 -13.04 1.07
CA GLY A 75 1.58 -13.86 0.68
C GLY A 75 1.29 -14.95 1.72
N LEU A 76 0.12 -14.91 2.35
CA LEU A 76 -0.35 -15.96 3.27
C LEU A 76 -1.14 -17.07 2.55
N ASN A 77 -1.70 -16.78 1.38
CA ASN A 77 -2.46 -17.76 0.61
C ASN A 77 -1.48 -18.72 -0.11
N PRO A 78 -1.59 -20.06 0.08
CA PRO A 78 -0.72 -21.03 -0.58
C PRO A 78 -0.77 -20.96 -2.12
N GLY A 79 -1.83 -20.40 -2.69
CA GLY A 79 -1.96 -20.19 -4.14
C GLY A 79 -1.23 -18.96 -4.68
N TYR A 80 -0.59 -18.15 -3.82
CA TYR A 80 0.17 -16.98 -4.23
C TYR A 80 1.63 -17.33 -4.50
N SER A 81 2.17 -16.74 -5.56
CA SER A 81 3.59 -16.80 -5.89
C SER A 81 4.24 -15.43 -5.70
N VAL A 82 5.54 -15.42 -5.44
CA VAL A 82 6.31 -14.17 -5.39
C VAL A 82 6.19 -13.45 -6.73
N GLY A 83 5.92 -12.15 -6.67
CA GLY A 83 5.63 -11.31 -7.82
C GLY A 83 4.15 -11.22 -8.18
N ASP A 84 3.26 -12.05 -7.62
CA ASP A 84 1.82 -11.93 -7.88
C ASP A 84 1.25 -10.61 -7.37
N ILE A 85 0.24 -10.12 -8.09
CA ILE A 85 -0.48 -8.89 -7.74
C ILE A 85 -1.81 -9.27 -7.09
N VAL A 86 -2.14 -8.65 -5.97
CA VAL A 86 -3.39 -8.87 -5.25
C VAL A 86 -4.19 -7.58 -5.19
N VAL A 87 -5.36 -7.57 -5.81
CA VAL A 87 -6.37 -6.51 -5.63
C VAL A 87 -6.97 -6.67 -4.24
N LEU A 88 -6.91 -5.64 -3.41
CA LEU A 88 -7.49 -5.71 -2.08
C LEU A 88 -9.00 -5.52 -2.16
N ASN A 89 -9.75 -6.45 -1.55
CA ASN A 89 -11.21 -6.35 -1.42
C ASN A 89 -11.69 -6.15 0.01
N ASP A 90 -10.82 -6.39 0.99
CA ASP A 90 -11.09 -6.18 2.41
C ASP A 90 -9.77 -6.12 3.20
N HIS A 91 -9.85 -5.80 4.49
CA HIS A 91 -8.72 -5.85 5.41
C HIS A 91 -9.10 -6.32 6.82
N LEU A 92 -8.12 -6.89 7.52
CA LEU A 92 -8.20 -7.15 8.96
C LEU A 92 -7.29 -6.18 9.71
N ASN A 93 -7.86 -5.12 10.30
CA ASN A 93 -7.11 -4.11 11.04
C ASN A 93 -6.78 -4.58 12.48
N LEU A 94 -5.79 -5.46 12.64
CA LEU A 94 -5.41 -6.04 13.94
C LEU A 94 -4.93 -4.95 14.92
N ALA A 95 -4.22 -3.94 14.44
CA ALA A 95 -3.82 -2.79 15.24
C ALA A 95 -5.02 -1.99 15.76
N GLY A 96 -6.04 -1.80 14.90
CA GLY A 96 -7.29 -1.15 15.26
C GLY A 96 -8.03 -1.88 16.37
N LEU A 97 -8.03 -3.22 16.37
CA LEU A 97 -8.67 -4.04 17.42
C LEU A 97 -8.06 -3.80 18.81
N VAL A 98 -6.78 -3.44 18.89
CA VAL A 98 -6.09 -3.11 20.15
C VAL A 98 -6.03 -1.60 20.42
N GLY A 99 -6.87 -0.81 19.75
CA GLY A 99 -7.03 0.62 19.99
C GLY A 99 -5.96 1.50 19.33
N VAL A 100 -5.18 0.96 18.39
CA VAL A 100 -4.26 1.72 17.53
C VAL A 100 -4.98 2.00 16.21
N HIS A 101 -5.84 3.02 16.23
CA HIS A 101 -6.62 3.45 15.06
C HIS A 101 -6.39 4.94 14.76
N PRO A 102 -6.23 5.35 13.49
CA PRO A 102 -6.11 6.75 13.07
C PRO A 102 -7.21 7.70 13.55
N LEU A 103 -8.41 7.17 13.82
CA LEU A 103 -9.59 7.92 14.21
C LEU A 103 -9.77 7.94 15.73
N ARG A 104 -8.81 7.39 16.48
CA ARG A 104 -8.75 7.52 17.94
C ARG A 104 -8.48 8.98 18.31
N GLY A 105 -9.23 9.50 19.29
CA GLY A 105 -9.19 10.90 19.70
C GLY A 105 -10.45 11.66 19.26
N PRO A 106 -10.49 13.00 19.39
CA PRO A 106 -11.63 13.81 18.99
C PRO A 106 -11.97 13.64 17.49
N ASN A 107 -13.27 13.66 17.15
CA ASN A 107 -13.69 13.65 15.74
C ASN A 107 -13.49 15.02 15.12
N ALA A 108 -12.91 15.08 13.92
CA ALA A 108 -12.91 16.28 13.09
C ALA A 108 -14.11 16.21 12.13
N ASN A 109 -15.22 16.86 12.51
CA ASN A 109 -16.49 16.77 11.78
C ASN A 109 -16.39 17.27 10.33
N ASP A 110 -15.42 18.13 10.03
CA ASP A 110 -15.15 18.63 8.67
C ASP A 110 -14.68 17.53 7.71
N PHE A 111 -14.09 16.44 8.21
CA PHE A 111 -13.67 15.30 7.39
C PHE A 111 -14.76 14.24 7.23
N GLY A 112 -15.63 14.07 8.23
CA GLY A 112 -16.69 13.08 8.15
C GLY A 112 -17.27 12.65 9.50
N VAL A 113 -18.05 11.58 9.42
CA VAL A 113 -18.78 11.01 10.56
C VAL A 113 -17.83 10.32 11.55
N ARG A 114 -18.27 10.23 12.81
CA ARG A 114 -17.49 9.61 13.88
C ARG A 114 -17.22 8.12 13.66
N PHE A 115 -18.17 7.41 13.07
CA PHE A 115 -18.14 5.96 12.86
C PHE A 115 -18.40 5.67 11.38
N PRO A 116 -17.37 5.80 10.53
CA PRO A 116 -17.52 5.49 9.11
C PRO A 116 -17.74 3.98 8.92
N PRO A 117 -18.68 3.56 8.05
CA PRO A 117 -18.71 2.17 7.59
C PRO A 117 -17.47 1.87 6.77
N LEU A 118 -17.00 0.62 6.81
CA LEU A 118 -15.85 0.14 6.03
C LEU A 118 -16.20 -1.00 5.07
N SER A 119 -17.48 -1.39 5.00
CA SER A 119 -17.98 -2.48 4.14
C SER A 119 -17.74 -2.25 2.65
N ASP A 120 -17.59 -0.99 2.26
CA ASP A 120 -17.36 -0.50 0.90
C ASP A 120 -16.05 0.30 0.80
N ALA A 121 -15.11 0.11 1.74
CA ALA A 121 -13.83 0.81 1.73
C ALA A 121 -13.01 0.55 0.44
N TYR A 122 -13.18 -0.64 -0.15
CA TYR A 122 -12.57 -1.04 -1.42
C TYR A 122 -13.63 -1.07 -2.54
N ASP A 123 -13.61 -0.03 -3.36
CA ASP A 123 -14.63 0.22 -4.39
C ASP A 123 -14.76 -0.94 -5.39
N LEU A 124 -15.99 -1.45 -5.55
CA LEU A 124 -16.27 -2.61 -6.39
C LEU A 124 -16.02 -2.34 -7.88
N GLU A 125 -16.36 -1.15 -8.37
CA GLU A 125 -16.20 -0.83 -9.79
C GLU A 125 -14.73 -0.67 -10.16
N LEU A 126 -13.92 -0.07 -9.29
CA LEU A 126 -12.46 -0.02 -9.45
C LEU A 126 -11.84 -1.41 -9.45
N ARG A 127 -12.27 -2.31 -8.56
CA ARG A 127 -11.83 -3.72 -8.57
C ARG A 127 -12.20 -4.43 -9.86
N ARG A 128 -13.44 -4.26 -10.34
CA ARG A 128 -13.89 -4.82 -11.63
C ARG A 128 -13.04 -4.33 -12.80
N ARG A 129 -12.76 -3.03 -12.85
CA ARG A 129 -11.88 -2.42 -13.86
C ARG A 129 -10.47 -2.99 -13.80
N ALA A 130 -9.90 -3.20 -12.62
CA ALA A 130 -8.59 -3.83 -12.48
C ALA A 130 -8.56 -5.24 -13.09
N HIS A 131 -9.58 -6.07 -12.85
CA HIS A 131 -9.67 -7.40 -13.47
C HIS A 131 -9.94 -7.35 -14.98
N GLN A 132 -10.67 -6.35 -15.48
CA GLN A 132 -10.86 -6.13 -16.91
C GLN A 132 -9.54 -5.75 -17.59
N ALA A 133 -8.87 -4.71 -17.08
CA ALA A 133 -7.58 -4.25 -17.56
C ALA A 133 -6.53 -5.38 -17.60
N TRP A 134 -6.44 -6.20 -16.54
CA TRP A 134 -5.52 -7.34 -16.51
C TRP A 134 -5.78 -8.39 -17.59
N ARG A 135 -7.05 -8.67 -17.90
CA ARG A 135 -7.40 -9.61 -18.97
C ARG A 135 -7.03 -9.08 -20.35
N GLU A 136 -7.17 -7.78 -20.55
CA GLU A 136 -6.94 -7.12 -21.83
C GLU A 136 -5.45 -6.88 -22.11
N LEU A 137 -4.65 -6.60 -21.08
CA LEU A 137 -3.19 -6.53 -21.19
C LEU A 137 -2.56 -7.87 -21.59
N GLY A 138 -3.26 -8.99 -21.37
CA GLY A 138 -2.85 -10.30 -21.88
C GLY A 138 -1.55 -10.82 -21.25
N HIS A 139 -1.22 -10.40 -20.02
CA HIS A 139 -0.01 -10.84 -19.32
C HIS A 139 0.09 -12.37 -19.27
N ASP A 140 1.32 -12.87 -19.34
CA ASP A 140 1.61 -14.29 -19.26
C ASP A 140 1.22 -14.83 -17.86
N LYS A 141 0.14 -15.63 -17.84
CA LYS A 141 -0.40 -16.24 -16.62
C LYS A 141 0.54 -17.28 -16.00
N GLN A 142 1.52 -17.78 -16.76
CA GLN A 142 2.58 -18.64 -16.22
C GLN A 142 3.64 -17.84 -15.47
N LYS A 143 3.82 -16.57 -15.84
CA LYS A 143 4.76 -15.65 -15.18
C LYS A 143 4.15 -15.00 -13.94
N ARG A 144 2.91 -14.52 -14.03
CA ARG A 144 2.27 -13.73 -12.96
C ARG A 144 0.76 -13.83 -12.99
N ARG A 145 0.14 -13.81 -11.82
CA ARG A 145 -1.30 -13.84 -11.67
C ARG A 145 -1.81 -12.60 -10.93
N LEU A 146 -3.01 -12.17 -11.33
CA LEU A 146 -3.81 -11.22 -10.57
C LEU A 146 -4.78 -12.00 -9.68
N HIS A 147 -4.71 -11.74 -8.38
CA HIS A 147 -5.62 -12.27 -7.38
C HIS A 147 -6.48 -11.16 -6.78
N GLU A 148 -7.45 -11.57 -5.98
CA GLU A 148 -8.25 -10.67 -5.14
C GLU A 148 -8.25 -11.23 -3.72
N GLY A 149 -8.08 -10.40 -2.70
CA GLY A 149 -7.99 -10.91 -1.34
C GLY A 149 -7.97 -9.88 -0.21
N VAL A 150 -7.95 -10.42 1.00
CA VAL A 150 -8.01 -9.68 2.26
C VAL A 150 -6.61 -9.36 2.76
N TYR A 151 -6.36 -8.10 3.12
CA TYR A 151 -5.09 -7.68 3.68
C TYR A 151 -5.09 -7.69 5.21
N ALA A 152 -4.28 -8.56 5.81
CA ALA A 152 -4.11 -8.59 7.27
C ALA A 152 -3.11 -7.53 7.70
N PHE A 153 -3.57 -6.65 8.58
CA PHE A 153 -2.98 -5.34 8.71
C PHE A 153 -2.43 -5.05 10.11
N LEU A 154 -1.17 -4.59 10.17
CA LEU A 154 -0.41 -4.46 11.41
C LEU A 154 -0.15 -3.01 11.90
N ARG A 155 -0.38 -1.91 11.11
CA ARG A 155 -0.32 -0.48 11.58
C ARG A 155 -0.71 0.62 10.56
N ASP A 156 -1.82 1.39 10.73
CA ASP A 156 -2.48 2.18 9.64
C ASP A 156 -2.58 3.68 9.84
N LYS A 157 -2.77 4.36 8.70
CA LYS A 157 -3.38 5.69 8.46
C LYS A 157 -4.06 5.75 7.07
N SER A 158 -5.39 5.66 6.94
CA SER A 158 -6.25 6.59 6.12
C SER A 158 -7.72 6.11 5.97
N GLY A 159 -8.61 6.99 5.44
CA GLY A 159 -10.06 6.78 5.29
C GLY A 159 -10.67 7.53 4.09
N MET A 160 -10.34 7.10 2.86
CA MET A 160 -10.85 7.60 1.58
C MET A 160 -11.24 6.40 0.70
N PRO A 161 -12.08 6.51 -0.36
CA PRO A 161 -12.27 5.41 -1.30
C PRO A 161 -10.94 4.98 -1.93
N VAL A 162 -10.57 3.71 -1.76
CA VAL A 162 -9.24 3.21 -2.11
C VAL A 162 -9.36 2.00 -3.04
N LEU A 163 -8.73 2.09 -4.20
CA LEU A 163 -8.24 0.90 -4.89
C LEU A 163 -6.82 0.63 -4.39
N ALA A 164 -6.62 -0.51 -3.74
CA ALA A 164 -5.32 -0.90 -3.24
C ALA A 164 -4.85 -2.19 -3.89
N PHE A 165 -3.57 -2.22 -4.22
CA PHE A 165 -2.87 -3.40 -4.66
C PHE A 165 -1.83 -3.77 -3.62
N SER A 166 -1.69 -5.07 -3.38
CA SER A 166 -0.57 -5.63 -2.65
C SER A 166 0.29 -6.43 -3.63
N LEU A 167 1.59 -6.20 -3.60
CA LEU A 167 2.56 -7.04 -4.29
C LEU A 167 3.04 -8.12 -3.33
N VAL A 168 2.96 -9.39 -3.74
CA VAL A 168 3.52 -10.50 -2.98
C VAL A 168 5.03 -10.47 -3.17
N THR A 169 5.76 -9.92 -2.20
CA THR A 169 7.22 -9.79 -2.28
C THR A 169 7.96 -11.01 -1.73
N ASN A 170 7.25 -11.85 -0.97
CA ASN A 170 7.75 -13.10 -0.42
C ASN A 170 6.58 -14.04 -0.09
N SER A 171 6.86 -15.34 -0.05
CA SER A 171 5.95 -16.30 0.56
C SER A 171 6.08 -16.23 2.08
N ALA A 172 4.97 -16.29 2.80
CA ALA A 172 5.04 -16.51 4.24
C ALA A 172 5.54 -17.93 4.53
N VAL A 173 6.27 -18.09 5.63
CA VAL A 173 6.63 -19.42 6.13
C VAL A 173 5.34 -20.07 6.65
N LEU A 174 4.77 -20.96 5.85
CA LEU A 174 3.55 -21.71 6.19
C LEU A 174 3.86 -23.04 6.88
N GLU A 175 5.14 -23.44 6.91
CA GLU A 175 5.58 -24.61 7.67
C GLU A 175 5.37 -24.36 9.17
N PRO A 176 4.91 -25.38 9.93
CA PRO A 176 4.76 -25.24 11.37
C PRO A 176 6.11 -24.84 11.99
N VAL A 177 6.12 -23.72 12.71
CA VAL A 177 7.30 -23.31 13.48
C VAL A 177 7.61 -24.40 14.50
N ALA A 178 8.87 -24.84 14.55
CA ALA A 178 9.32 -25.83 15.52
C ALA A 178 8.94 -25.39 16.94
N ARG A 179 8.40 -26.31 17.74
CA ARG A 179 8.07 -26.02 19.13
C ARG A 179 9.36 -25.97 19.93
N GLY A 180 9.43 -25.14 20.98
CA GLY A 180 10.64 -25.02 21.80
C GLY A 180 11.12 -26.34 22.45
N ASN A 181 10.28 -27.38 22.47
CA ASN A 181 10.59 -28.71 22.96
C ASN A 181 10.69 -29.78 21.85
N ASP A 182 10.79 -29.39 20.57
CA ASP A 182 10.94 -30.34 19.47
C ASP A 182 12.25 -31.11 19.60
N ALA A 183 12.17 -32.45 19.59
CA ALA A 183 13.34 -33.31 19.73
C ALA A 183 14.39 -33.05 18.64
N ALA A 184 13.94 -32.65 17.45
CA ALA A 184 14.80 -32.29 16.32
C ALA A 184 15.70 -31.09 16.60
N ILE A 185 15.25 -30.09 17.37
CA ILE A 185 16.02 -28.86 17.64
C ILE A 185 16.84 -28.93 18.94
N GLN A 186 16.49 -29.82 19.88
CA GLN A 186 17.21 -29.94 21.15
C GLN A 186 18.66 -30.42 20.98
N GLY A 187 18.93 -31.19 19.92
CA GLY A 187 20.26 -31.71 19.61
C GLY A 187 21.11 -30.81 18.72
N MET A 188 20.56 -29.71 18.21
CA MET A 188 21.26 -28.82 17.28
C MET A 188 22.28 -27.95 18.02
N SER A 189 23.46 -27.81 17.44
CA SER A 189 24.39 -26.74 17.79
C SER A 189 23.81 -25.37 17.42
N LYS A 190 24.39 -24.29 17.96
CA LYS A 190 23.95 -22.93 17.67
C LYS A 190 23.95 -22.62 16.16
N ALA A 191 24.98 -23.09 15.44
CA ALA A 191 25.08 -22.87 14.00
C ALA A 191 24.01 -23.63 13.20
N GLU A 192 23.72 -24.88 13.58
CA GLU A 192 22.66 -25.68 12.95
C GLU A 192 21.27 -25.12 13.23
N LEU A 193 21.06 -24.57 14.44
CA LEU A 193 19.82 -23.89 14.80
C LEU A 193 19.65 -22.59 14.02
N ASP A 194 20.71 -21.80 13.86
CA ASP A 194 20.70 -20.56 13.08
C ASP A 194 20.40 -20.85 11.59
N GLU A 195 20.95 -21.92 11.02
CA GLU A 195 20.65 -22.38 9.66
C GLU A 195 19.19 -22.86 9.55
N TYR A 196 18.73 -23.68 10.50
CA TYR A 196 17.35 -24.17 10.55
C TYR A 196 16.33 -23.02 10.61
N LEU A 197 16.58 -22.03 11.47
CA LEU A 197 15.76 -20.82 11.59
C LEU A 197 15.94 -19.83 10.42
N GLY A 198 16.96 -20.03 9.59
CA GLY A 198 17.20 -19.26 8.36
C GLY A 198 16.32 -19.70 7.20
N ARG A 199 15.80 -20.93 7.23
CA ARG A 199 14.98 -21.50 6.14
C ARG A 199 13.70 -20.70 5.95
N GLY A 200 13.41 -20.34 4.69
CA GLY A 200 12.20 -19.60 4.32
C GLY A 200 12.19 -18.12 4.72
N LYS A 201 13.26 -17.59 5.32
CA LYS A 201 13.41 -16.13 5.49
C LYS A 201 13.72 -15.50 4.15
N ALA A 202 12.83 -14.64 3.67
CA ALA A 202 13.11 -13.82 2.50
C ALA A 202 14.24 -12.83 2.80
N SER A 203 15.21 -12.75 1.89
CA SER A 203 16.27 -11.73 1.97
C SER A 203 15.75 -10.38 1.46
N HIS A 204 16.41 -9.30 1.88
CA HIS A 204 16.08 -7.96 1.39
C HIS A 204 16.28 -7.83 -0.13
N GLU A 205 17.29 -8.51 -0.67
CA GLU A 205 17.64 -8.47 -2.10
C GLU A 205 16.61 -9.20 -2.97
N GLU A 206 16.15 -10.38 -2.56
CA GLU A 206 15.08 -11.13 -3.24
C GLU A 206 13.77 -10.33 -3.29
N VAL A 207 13.42 -9.68 -2.18
CA VAL A 207 12.23 -8.81 -2.08
C VAL A 207 12.31 -7.65 -3.07
N LEU A 208 13.49 -7.03 -3.21
CA LEU A 208 13.70 -5.92 -4.14
C LEU A 208 13.65 -6.36 -5.60
N GLU A 209 14.25 -7.51 -5.93
CA GLU A 209 14.27 -8.02 -7.31
C GLU A 209 12.88 -8.41 -7.81
N ALA A 210 12.14 -9.19 -7.01
CA ALA A 210 10.74 -9.50 -7.29
C ALA A 210 9.89 -8.23 -7.41
N GLY A 211 10.19 -7.22 -6.57
CA GLY A 211 9.62 -5.88 -6.62
C GLY A 211 9.80 -5.21 -7.98
N ARG A 212 11.02 -5.19 -8.52
CA ARG A 212 11.37 -4.48 -9.75
C ARG A 212 10.68 -5.05 -10.98
N GLU A 213 10.63 -6.37 -11.13
CA GLU A 213 9.96 -6.97 -12.28
C GLU A 213 8.44 -6.84 -12.20
N ALA A 214 7.87 -6.93 -11.00
CA ALA A 214 6.43 -6.75 -10.81
C ALA A 214 5.99 -5.30 -10.94
N ALA A 215 6.89 -4.35 -10.66
CA ALA A 215 6.61 -2.93 -10.84
C ALA A 215 6.26 -2.57 -12.28
N LYS A 216 6.86 -3.22 -13.29
CA LYS A 216 6.54 -2.95 -14.71
C LYS A 216 5.10 -3.36 -15.06
N ASP A 217 4.70 -4.57 -14.69
CA ASP A 217 3.34 -5.05 -14.93
C ASP A 217 2.32 -4.23 -14.11
N MET A 218 2.67 -3.82 -12.89
CA MET A 218 1.85 -2.93 -12.08
C MET A 218 1.68 -1.55 -12.73
N GLN A 219 2.74 -1.00 -13.33
CA GLN A 219 2.71 0.28 -14.04
C GLN A 219 1.74 0.25 -15.21
N GLU A 220 1.81 -0.79 -16.04
CA GLU A 220 0.90 -0.99 -17.17
C GLU A 220 -0.55 -1.14 -16.70
N LEU A 221 -0.77 -1.93 -15.64
CA LEU A 221 -2.08 -2.14 -15.04
C LEU A 221 -2.69 -0.83 -14.51
N VAL A 222 -1.95 -0.07 -13.70
CA VAL A 222 -2.43 1.20 -13.13
C VAL A 222 -2.70 2.22 -14.23
N LYS A 223 -1.80 2.34 -15.22
CA LYS A 223 -2.00 3.22 -16.37
C LYS A 223 -3.29 2.87 -17.09
N ARG A 224 -3.54 1.59 -17.35
CA ARG A 224 -4.73 1.14 -18.04
C ARG A 224 -6.01 1.47 -17.26
N ILE A 225 -6.03 1.18 -15.95
CA ILE A 225 -7.19 1.46 -15.09
C ILE A 225 -7.52 2.96 -15.09
N VAL A 226 -6.49 3.82 -14.96
CA VAL A 226 -6.70 5.27 -14.94
C VAL A 226 -7.19 5.77 -16.30
N SER A 227 -6.63 5.29 -17.42
CA SER A 227 -7.13 5.63 -18.76
C SER A 227 -8.61 5.25 -18.92
N ASP A 228 -8.99 4.02 -18.56
CA ASP A 228 -10.37 3.54 -18.69
C ASP A 228 -11.38 4.33 -17.82
N MET A 229 -10.94 4.99 -16.75
CA MET A 229 -11.80 5.84 -15.92
C MET A 229 -12.25 7.13 -16.63
N TYR A 230 -11.46 7.62 -17.60
CA TYR A 230 -11.67 8.91 -18.25
C TYR A 230 -11.92 8.82 -19.76
N GLU A 231 -11.82 7.63 -20.36
CA GLU A 231 -12.17 7.37 -21.76
C GLU A 231 -13.67 7.00 -21.98
N ALA A 232 -14.51 7.11 -20.94
CA ALA A 232 -15.94 6.79 -20.97
C ALA A 232 -16.84 8.00 -21.20
#